data_AF-A0A3M1NGW2-F1
#
_entry.id   AF-A0A3M1NGW2-F1
#
_cell.length_a   1.000
_cell.length_b   1.000
_cell.length_c   1.000
_cell.angle_alpha   90.00
_cell.angle_beta   90.00
_cell.angle_gamma   90.00
#
_symmetry.space_group_name_H-M   'P 1'
#
loop_
_entity.id
_entity.type
_entity.pdbx_description
1 polymer ?
#
loop_
_entity_poly.entity_id
_entity_poly.type
_entity_poly.pdbx_seq_one_letter_code
_entity_poly.pdbx_strand_id
1 'polypeptide(L)'
;MAYRAHDTARKKGWWPEGTNPIEKLALIVTEVSEAIEQARITDTRDYYKIKFGPEGQMFGIAEELADIIIRTLDFCAAYGIDIDKAVQRKMAYNESRPWRHGGKLA
;
A
#
# COMPACT_ATOMS: atom_id res chain seq x y z
N MET A 1 -2.00 7.97 -10.49
CA MET A 1 -2.30 7.86 -9.04
C MET A 1 -1.10 8.26 -8.19
N ALA A 2 0.10 7.73 -8.47
CA ALA A 2 1.34 8.03 -7.74
C ALA A 2 1.67 9.53 -7.58
N TYR A 3 1.65 10.29 -8.68
CA TYR A 3 1.89 11.73 -8.60
C TYR A 3 0.94 12.45 -7.64
N ARG A 4 -0.36 12.12 -7.67
CA ARG A 4 -1.35 12.73 -6.77
C ARG A 4 -1.11 12.38 -5.31
N ALA A 5 -0.73 11.14 -5.01
CA ALA A 5 -0.37 10.72 -3.65
C ALA A 5 0.83 11.54 -3.15
N HIS A 6 1.89 11.63 -3.96
CA HIS A 6 3.10 12.36 -3.59
C HIS A 6 2.91 13.87 -3.46
N ASP A 7 2.21 14.49 -4.42
CA ASP A 7 1.88 15.92 -4.36
C ASP A 7 1.07 16.25 -3.10
N THR A 8 0.10 15.41 -2.74
CA THR A 8 -0.68 15.57 -1.50
C THR A 8 0.23 15.44 -0.28
N ALA A 9 1.08 14.41 -0.22
CA ALA A 9 1.99 14.19 0.90
C ALA A 9 2.96 15.37 1.09
N ARG A 10 3.53 15.88 -0.01
CA ARG A 10 4.40 17.08 0.00
C ARG A 10 3.67 18.32 0.50
N LYS A 11 2.47 18.61 -0.03
CA LYS A 11 1.66 19.77 0.38
C LYS A 11 1.28 19.73 1.86
N LYS A 12 1.19 18.53 2.44
CA LYS A 12 0.92 18.32 3.87
C LYS A 12 2.19 18.28 4.74
N GLY A 13 3.38 18.51 4.16
CA GLY A 13 4.63 18.61 4.91
C GLY A 13 5.27 17.28 5.26
N TRP A 14 4.81 16.17 4.67
CA TRP A 14 5.34 14.84 4.99
C TRP A 14 6.72 14.55 4.38
N TRP A 15 7.25 15.43 3.53
CA TRP A 15 8.56 15.27 2.88
C TRP A 15 9.46 16.49 3.17
N PRO A 16 9.91 16.68 4.42
CA PRO A 16 10.92 17.69 4.73
C PRO A 16 12.26 17.39 4.06
N GLU A 17 13.12 18.40 3.96
CA GLU A 17 14.49 18.21 3.48
C GLU A 17 15.24 17.20 4.37
N GLY A 18 16.01 16.30 3.74
CA GLY A 18 16.72 15.24 4.45
C GLY A 18 15.88 14.02 4.88
N THR A 19 14.63 13.90 4.39
CA THR A 19 13.78 12.72 4.67
C THR A 19 14.52 11.41 4.36
N ASN A 20 14.56 10.50 5.34
CA ASN A 20 15.19 9.20 5.19
C ASN A 20 14.26 8.22 4.42
N PRO A 21 14.70 7.60 3.31
CA PRO A 21 13.90 6.61 2.57
C PRO A 21 13.47 5.42 3.43
N ILE A 22 14.29 5.00 4.41
CA ILE A 22 13.98 3.84 5.25
C ILE A 22 12.80 4.14 6.17
N GLU A 23 12.70 5.35 6.70
CA GLU A 23 11.56 5.77 7.52
C GLU A 23 10.26 5.73 6.71
N LYS A 24 10.32 6.15 5.43
CA LYS A 24 9.17 6.08 4.53
C LYS A 24 8.73 4.66 4.23
N LEU A 25 9.67 3.74 4.05
CA LEU A 25 9.37 2.31 3.90
C LEU A 25 8.82 1.72 5.20
N ALA A 26 9.36 2.12 6.36
CA ALA A 26 8.85 1.68 7.66
C ALA A 26 7.39 2.12 7.89
N LEU A 27 7.01 3.32 7.44
CA LEU A 27 5.61 3.78 7.46
C LEU A 27 4.68 2.99 6.53
N ILE A 28 5.18 2.18 5.60
CA ILE A 28 4.33 1.22 4.86
C ILE A 28 4.13 -0.05 5.70
N VAL A 29 5.16 -0.46 6.44
CA VAL A 29 5.10 -1.63 7.34
C VAL A 29 4.11 -1.39 8.48
N THR A 30 3.98 -0.16 8.99
CA THR A 30 2.97 0.17 10.00
C THR A 30 1.56 -0.11 9.50
N GLU A 31 1.25 0.24 8.26
CA GLU A 31 -0.10 0.02 7.69
C GLU A 31 -0.40 -1.45 7.46
N VAL A 32 0.63 -2.24 7.16
CA VAL A 32 0.48 -3.71 7.15
C VAL A 32 0.13 -4.21 8.54
N SER A 33 0.73 -3.66 9.59
CA SER A 33 0.40 -4.00 10.98
C SER A 33 -1.04 -3.60 11.33
N GLU A 34 -1.48 -2.41 10.91
CA GLU A 34 -2.85 -1.94 11.12
C GLU A 34 -3.86 -2.80 10.35
N ALA A 35 -3.56 -3.16 9.10
CA ALA A 35 -4.39 -4.08 8.32
C ALA A 35 -4.52 -5.45 8.99
N ILE A 36 -3.45 -5.97 9.60
CA ILE A 36 -3.46 -7.21 10.38
C ILE A 36 -4.37 -7.07 11.60
N GLU A 37 -4.27 -5.96 12.35
CA GLU A 37 -5.14 -5.73 13.50
C GLU A 37 -6.62 -5.61 13.10
N GLN A 38 -6.93 -4.91 12.01
CA GLN A 38 -8.29 -4.85 11.46
C GLN A 38 -8.78 -6.24 11.04
N ALA A 39 -7.92 -7.07 10.44
CA ALA A 39 -8.25 -8.43 10.04
C ALA A 39 -8.60 -9.34 11.24
N ARG A 40 -7.97 -9.13 12.40
CA ARG A 40 -8.24 -9.91 13.63
C ARG A 40 -9.60 -9.62 14.24
N ILE A 41 -10.11 -8.40 14.09
CA ILE A 41 -11.38 -7.97 14.70
C ILE A 41 -12.56 -7.97 13.71
N THR A 42 -12.29 -8.02 12.41
CA THR A 42 -13.32 -8.01 11.37
C THR A 42 -13.79 -9.43 11.07
N ASP A 43 -15.11 -9.63 10.96
CA ASP A 43 -15.67 -10.87 10.44
C ASP A 43 -15.23 -11.08 8.98
N THR A 44 -14.74 -12.27 8.61
CA THR A 44 -14.26 -12.54 7.25
C THR A 44 -15.32 -12.31 6.18
N ARG A 45 -16.62 -12.44 6.53
CA ARG A 45 -17.76 -12.13 5.65
C ARG A 45 -17.90 -10.63 5.36
N ASP A 46 -17.14 -9.79 6.04
CA ASP A 46 -17.14 -8.34 5.90
C ASP A 46 -15.87 -7.79 5.22
N TYR A 47 -14.87 -8.62 4.89
CA TYR A 47 -13.57 -8.15 4.37
C TYR A 47 -13.67 -7.34 3.07
N TYR A 48 -14.70 -7.59 2.25
CA TYR A 48 -14.93 -6.86 1.00
C TYR A 48 -15.66 -5.52 1.18
N LYS A 49 -16.17 -5.23 2.39
CA LYS A 49 -17.00 -4.04 2.62
C LYS A 49 -16.11 -2.82 2.82
N ILE A 50 -16.41 -1.76 2.08
CA ILE A 50 -15.92 -0.42 2.39
C ILE A 50 -16.90 0.23 3.38
N LYS A 51 -16.42 0.51 4.59
CA LYS A 51 -17.21 1.10 5.67
C LYS A 51 -16.86 2.57 5.81
N PHE A 52 -17.85 3.40 6.19
CA PHE A 52 -17.68 4.83 6.37
C PHE A 52 -18.18 5.28 7.74
N GLY A 53 -17.44 6.23 8.34
CA GLY A 53 -17.82 6.92 9.55
C GLY A 53 -18.81 8.07 9.32
N PRO A 54 -19.29 8.70 10.41
CA PRO A 54 -20.19 9.85 10.34
C PRO A 54 -19.62 11.05 9.57
N GLU A 55 -18.31 11.19 9.48
CA GLU A 55 -17.62 12.29 8.78
C GLU A 55 -17.12 11.87 7.38
N GLY A 56 -17.49 10.68 6.91
CA GLY A 56 -17.11 10.16 5.60
C GLY A 56 -15.71 9.54 5.53
N GLN A 57 -15.01 9.42 6.65
CA GLN A 57 -13.77 8.67 6.76
C GLN A 57 -14.01 7.17 6.54
N MET A 58 -13.07 6.49 5.90
CA MET A 58 -13.12 5.03 5.76
C MET A 58 -12.74 4.36 7.09
N PHE A 59 -13.13 3.10 7.26
CA PHE A 59 -12.69 2.26 8.38
C PHE A 59 -12.51 0.80 7.99
N GLY A 60 -11.63 0.11 8.71
CA GLY A 60 -11.42 -1.34 8.60
C GLY A 60 -10.38 -1.70 7.55
N ILE A 61 -10.33 -2.98 7.16
CA ILE A 61 -9.26 -3.52 6.29
C ILE A 61 -9.11 -2.74 4.98
N ALA A 62 -10.20 -2.26 4.39
CA ALA A 62 -10.17 -1.51 3.14
C ALA A 62 -9.44 -0.15 3.27
N GLU A 63 -9.52 0.50 4.44
CA GLU A 63 -8.76 1.72 4.74
C GLU A 63 -7.27 1.43 4.74
N GLU A 64 -6.84 0.47 5.54
CA GLU A 64 -5.41 0.16 5.73
C GLU A 64 -4.76 -0.35 4.42
N LEU A 65 -5.48 -1.15 3.63
CA LEU A 65 -5.00 -1.57 2.31
C LEU A 65 -4.87 -0.39 1.33
N ALA A 66 -5.78 0.58 1.39
CA ALA A 66 -5.67 1.80 0.59
C ALA A 66 -4.45 2.63 1.04
N ASP A 67 -4.20 2.71 2.34
CA ASP A 67 -3.05 3.43 2.91
C ASP A 67 -1.71 2.79 2.50
N ILE A 68 -1.60 1.45 2.51
CA ILE A 68 -0.45 0.73 1.96
C ILE A 68 -0.19 1.12 0.49
N ILE A 69 -1.25 1.11 -0.33
CA ILE A 69 -1.14 1.45 -1.76
C ILE A 69 -0.71 2.91 -1.91
N ILE A 70 -1.35 3.85 -1.21
CA ILE A 70 -1.07 5.28 -1.30
C ILE A 70 0.37 5.58 -0.88
N ARG A 71 0.87 4.99 0.21
CA ARG A 71 2.25 5.21 0.68
C ARG A 71 3.29 4.59 -0.24
N THR A 72 3.00 3.42 -0.79
CA THR A 72 3.86 2.81 -1.83
C THR A 72 3.93 3.69 -3.06
N LEU A 73 2.80 4.22 -3.50
CA LEU A 73 2.69 5.10 -4.65
C LEU A 73 3.36 6.47 -4.42
N ASP A 74 3.22 7.05 -3.22
CA ASP A 74 3.94 8.24 -2.77
C ASP A 74 5.46 8.03 -2.87
N PHE A 75 5.97 6.96 -2.27
CA PHE A 75 7.39 6.59 -2.33
C PHE A 75 7.87 6.44 -3.78
N CYS A 76 7.11 5.73 -4.62
CA CYS A 76 7.49 5.55 -6.02
C CYS A 76 7.59 6.88 -6.77
N ALA A 77 6.62 7.77 -6.60
CA ALA A 77 6.66 9.08 -7.24
C ALA A 77 7.79 9.98 -6.70
N ALA A 78 8.08 9.93 -5.39
CA ALA A 78 9.18 10.66 -4.79
C ALA A 78 10.55 10.32 -5.41
N TYR A 79 10.75 9.05 -5.77
CA TYR A 79 12.01 8.53 -6.33
C TYR A 79 11.97 8.28 -7.85
N GLY A 80 10.90 8.69 -8.55
CA GLY A 80 10.79 8.52 -10.00
C GLY A 80 10.67 7.06 -10.47
N ILE A 81 10.15 6.17 -9.63
CA ILE A 81 9.93 4.76 -9.95
C ILE A 81 8.66 4.63 -10.80
N ASP A 82 8.82 4.11 -12.02
CA ASP A 82 7.70 3.71 -12.89
C ASP A 82 7.07 2.40 -12.38
N ILE A 83 6.25 2.55 -11.34
CA ILE A 83 5.63 1.43 -10.63
C ILE A 83 4.65 0.67 -11.52
N ASP A 84 3.94 1.34 -12.42
CA ASP A 84 2.99 0.70 -13.34
C ASP A 84 3.73 -0.27 -14.27
N LYS A 85 4.84 0.17 -14.88
CA LYS A 85 5.70 -0.70 -15.70
C LYS A 85 6.35 -1.81 -14.88
N ALA A 86 6.80 -1.53 -13.66
CA ALA A 86 7.41 -2.52 -12.78
C ALA A 86 6.40 -3.64 -12.40
N VAL A 87 5.18 -3.27 -12.02
CA VAL A 87 4.10 -4.20 -11.69
C VAL A 87 3.71 -5.04 -12.90
N GLN A 88 3.48 -4.43 -14.07
CA GLN A 88 3.14 -5.16 -15.30
C GLN A 88 4.21 -6.20 -15.67
N ARG A 89 5.48 -5.80 -15.64
CA ARG A 89 6.61 -6.72 -15.90
C ARG A 89 6.65 -7.85 -14.87
N LYS A 90 6.43 -7.53 -13.59
CA LYS A 90 6.46 -8.52 -12.51
C LYS A 90 5.31 -9.51 -12.61
N MET A 91 4.11 -9.04 -12.97
CA MET A 91 2.93 -9.88 -13.21
C MET A 91 3.17 -10.86 -14.36
N ALA A 92 3.61 -10.37 -15.52
CA ALA A 92 3.92 -11.22 -16.68
C ALA A 92 4.97 -12.29 -16.36
N TYR A 93 6.00 -11.92 -15.59
CA TYR A 93 7.00 -12.89 -15.13
C TYR A 93 6.44 -13.87 -14.09
N ASN A 94 5.53 -13.46 -13.19
CA ASN A 94 4.92 -14.36 -12.22
C ASN A 94 3.98 -15.37 -12.88
N GLU A 95 3.26 -14.97 -13.94
CA GLU A 95 2.41 -15.85 -14.75
C GLU A 95 3.21 -16.96 -15.46
N SER A 96 4.44 -16.65 -15.88
CA SER A 96 5.32 -17.64 -16.51
C SER A 96 5.93 -18.64 -15.52
N ARG A 97 5.73 -18.48 -14.20
CA ARG A 97 6.36 -19.36 -13.21
C ARG A 97 5.56 -20.65 -13.04
N PRO A 98 6.24 -21.80 -12.82
CA PRO A 98 5.56 -23.02 -12.44
C PRO A 98 4.83 -22.84 -11.11
N TRP A 99 3.86 -23.71 -10.86
CA TRP A 99 3.05 -23.69 -9.64
C TRP A 99 3.92 -23.55 -8.38
N ARG A 100 3.60 -22.55 -7.54
CA ARG A 100 4.35 -22.18 -6.33
C ARG A 100 5.86 -21.98 -6.56
N HIS A 101 6.26 -21.55 -7.75
CA HIS A 101 7.68 -21.36 -8.11
C HIS A 101 8.51 -22.63 -7.88
N GLY A 102 7.92 -23.80 -8.17
CA GLY A 102 8.53 -25.10 -7.89
C GLY A 102 8.24 -25.62 -6.48
N GLY A 103 7.06 -25.30 -5.91
CA GLY A 103 6.60 -25.90 -4.64
C GLY A 103 6.92 -25.13 -3.35
N LYS A 104 7.27 -23.84 -3.41
CA LYS A 104 7.45 -23.01 -2.20
C LYS A 104 6.16 -22.90 -1.37
N LEU A 105 6.27 -23.03 -0.05
CA LEU A 105 5.18 -22.95 0.92
C LEU A 105 5.22 -21.61 1.65
N ALA A 106 5.02 -20.52 0.89
CA ALA A 106 5.23 -19.13 1.32
C ALA A 106 6.69 -18.77 1.64
#